data_AF-A0A970CP35-F1
#
_entry.id   AF-A0A970CP35-F1
#
_cell.length_a   1.000
_cell.length_b   1.000
_cell.length_c   1.000
_cell.angle_alpha   90.00
_cell.angle_beta   90.00
_cell.angle_gamma   90.00
#
_symmetry.space_group_name_H-M   'P 1'
#
loop_
_entity.id
_entity.type
_entity.pdbx_description
1 polymer ?
#
loop_
_entity_poly.entity_id
_entity_poly.type
_entity_poly.pdbx_seq_one_letter_code
_entity_poly.pdbx_strand_id
1 'polypeptide(L)'
;MNIYKVCSHGCIYRDSRSECYQPDDFDNVRAKENALAVIERDLKSRRRKGIVGVDAMSDSYNHFEKQLQVIHRPLNIINRLGFGVWIYYQYLFFA
;
A
#
# COMPACT_ATOMS: atom_id res chain seq x y z
N MET A 1 5.88 -0.11 -2.31
CA MET A 1 5.61 -0.40 -0.88
C MET A 1 4.12 -0.73 -0.75
N ASN A 2 3.73 -1.71 0.06
CA ASN A 2 2.31 -2.06 0.26
C ASN A 2 1.99 -1.95 1.75
N ILE A 3 1.06 -1.05 2.10
CA ILE A 3 0.68 -0.72 3.48
C ILE A 3 -0.51 -1.57 3.92
N TYR A 4 -1.44 -1.79 2.99
CA TYR A 4 -2.42 -2.86 3.09
C TYR A 4 -1.88 -4.17 2.51
N LYS A 5 -2.36 -5.29 3.04
CA LYS A 5 -2.28 -6.61 2.43
C LYS A 5 -3.63 -6.87 1.77
N VAL A 6 -3.59 -7.34 0.52
CA VAL A 6 -4.74 -7.64 -0.35
C VAL A 6 -5.70 -6.45 -0.55
N CYS A 7 -6.79 -6.64 -1.30
CA CYS A 7 -7.76 -5.59 -1.58
C CYS A 7 -9.13 -6.17 -1.92
N SER A 8 -10.20 -5.52 -1.46
CA SER A 8 -11.61 -5.96 -1.52
C SER A 8 -12.28 -5.90 -2.91
N HIS A 9 -11.58 -5.47 -3.96
CA HIS A 9 -12.17 -5.25 -5.30
C HIS A 9 -12.47 -6.52 -6.12
N GLY A 10 -12.08 -7.71 -5.67
CA GLY A 10 -12.51 -8.95 -6.34
C GLY A 10 -11.89 -9.27 -7.72
N CYS A 11 -10.90 -8.51 -8.21
CA CYS A 11 -10.37 -8.61 -9.58
C CYS A 11 -9.67 -9.94 -9.93
N ILE A 12 -10.25 -10.75 -10.83
CA ILE A 12 -9.80 -12.12 -11.17
C ILE A 12 -8.38 -12.19 -11.76
N TYR A 13 -7.88 -11.10 -12.33
CA TYR A 13 -6.57 -11.01 -12.97
C TYR A 13 -5.50 -10.34 -12.09
N ARG A 14 -5.75 -10.16 -10.79
CA ARG A 14 -4.77 -9.52 -9.92
C ARG A 14 -3.63 -10.49 -9.58
N ASP A 15 -2.40 -10.06 -9.86
CA ASP A 15 -1.19 -10.85 -9.63
C ASP A 15 -1.04 -11.35 -8.18
N SER A 16 -1.50 -10.57 -7.19
CA SER A 16 -1.46 -10.97 -5.78
C SER A 16 -2.35 -12.18 -5.43
N ARG A 17 -3.18 -12.67 -6.36
CA ARG A 17 -3.93 -13.94 -6.22
C ARG A 17 -3.11 -15.18 -6.54
N SER A 18 -1.94 -15.02 -7.15
CA SER A 18 -1.05 -16.14 -7.45
C SER A 18 -0.61 -16.85 -6.16
N GLU A 19 -0.59 -18.18 -6.20
CA GLU A 19 -0.14 -19.03 -5.08
C GLU A 19 1.29 -18.70 -4.62
N CYS A 20 2.13 -18.15 -5.51
CA CYS A 20 3.49 -17.76 -5.16
C CYS A 20 3.56 -16.66 -4.09
N TYR A 21 2.47 -15.90 -3.88
CA TYR A 21 2.35 -14.88 -2.84
C TYR A 21 1.72 -15.39 -1.54
N GLN A 22 1.35 -16.68 -1.49
CA GLN A 22 0.67 -17.33 -0.35
C GLN A 22 -0.47 -16.45 0.19
N PRO A 23 -1.47 -16.14 -0.65
CA PRO A 23 -2.58 -15.30 -0.25
C PRO A 23 -3.54 -16.07 0.66
N ASP A 24 -3.15 -16.30 1.91
CA ASP A 24 -4.10 -16.73 2.92
C ASP A 24 -5.14 -15.63 3.08
N ASP A 25 -6.41 -15.98 2.83
CA ASP A 25 -7.58 -15.14 3.08
C ASP A 25 -7.56 -13.81 2.30
N PHE A 26 -7.56 -13.93 0.98
CA PHE A 26 -7.39 -12.81 0.04
C PHE A 26 -8.50 -11.76 0.09
N ASP A 27 -9.68 -12.13 0.55
CA ASP A 27 -10.84 -11.23 0.58
C ASP A 27 -10.85 -10.34 1.84
N ASN A 28 -10.01 -10.65 2.84
CA ASN A 28 -9.88 -9.85 4.05
C ASN A 28 -8.70 -8.88 3.97
N VAL A 29 -9.03 -7.59 3.79
CA VAL A 29 -8.05 -6.49 3.81
C VAL A 29 -7.43 -6.36 5.21
N ARG A 30 -6.10 -6.30 5.28
CA ARG A 30 -5.35 -6.18 6.54
C ARG A 30 -4.34 -5.06 6.45
N ALA A 31 -4.26 -4.20 7.47
CA ALA A 31 -3.17 -3.24 7.59
C ALA A 31 -1.91 -3.91 8.16
N LYS A 32 -0.72 -3.54 7.67
CA LYS A 32 0.55 -4.02 8.24
C LYS A 32 0.91 -3.22 9.49
N GLU A 33 0.92 -3.88 10.64
CA GLU A 33 1.21 -3.28 11.95
C GLU A 33 2.54 -2.50 11.97
N ASN A 34 3.62 -3.10 11.47
CA ASN A 34 4.97 -2.51 11.49
C ASN A 34 5.30 -1.70 10.23
N ALA A 35 4.31 -1.30 9.42
CA ALA A 35 4.55 -0.59 8.16
C ALA A 35 5.40 0.68 8.38
N LEU A 36 5.04 1.54 9.33
CA LEU A 36 5.70 2.85 9.50
C LEU A 36 7.19 2.72 9.81
N ALA A 37 7.54 1.84 10.74
CA ALA A 37 8.92 1.63 11.16
C ALA A 37 9.78 1.09 10.01
N VAL A 38 9.24 0.13 9.24
CA VAL A 38 9.92 -0.44 8.07
C VAL A 38 10.13 0.62 7.00
N ILE A 39 9.09 1.41 6.72
CA ILE A 39 9.13 2.48 5.70
C ILE A 39 10.18 3.53 6.07
N GLU A 40 10.15 4.02 7.30
CA GLU A 40 11.10 5.03 7.74
C GLU A 40 12.54 4.52 7.70
N ARG A 41 12.77 3.28 8.15
CA ARG A 41 14.08 2.63 8.10
C ARG A 41 14.57 2.50 6.65
N ASP A 42 13.75 1.98 5.75
CA ASP A 42 14.11 1.76 4.36
C ASP A 42 14.45 3.09 3.68
N LEU A 43 13.61 4.12 3.85
CA LEU A 43 13.81 5.43 3.23
C LEU A 43 15.04 6.17 3.79
N LYS A 44 15.32 6.06 5.09
CA LYS A 44 16.55 6.61 5.69
C LYS A 44 17.81 5.93 5.16
N SER A 45 17.74 4.65 4.81
CA SER A 45 18.89 3.90 4.30
C SER A 45 19.26 4.24 2.84
N ARG A 46 18.37 4.89 2.08
CA ARG A 46 18.61 5.19 0.66
C ARG A 46 19.59 6.36 0.50
N ARG A 47 20.68 6.12 -0.24
CA ARG A 47 21.70 7.12 -0.58
C ARG A 47 21.20 8.26 -1.49
N ARG A 48 20.18 8.01 -2.31
CA ARG A 48 19.58 8.99 -3.23
C ARG A 48 18.07 9.05 -3.02
N LYS A 49 17.51 10.25 -3.16
CA LYS A 49 16.07 10.49 -3.17
C LYS A 49 15.49 10.15 -4.55
N GLY A 50 14.22 9.79 -4.56
CA GLY A 50 13.49 9.38 -5.76
C GLY A 50 12.00 9.33 -5.48
N ILE A 51 11.26 8.59 -6.32
CA ILE A 51 9.82 8.41 -6.20
C ILE A 51 9.56 7.06 -5.51
N VAL A 52 8.71 7.08 -4.48
CA VAL A 52 8.24 5.89 -3.78
C VAL A 52 6.92 5.47 -4.39
N GLY A 53 6.91 4.33 -5.08
CA GLY A 53 5.68 3.69 -5.56
C GLY A 53 4.94 2.99 -4.41
N VAL A 54 3.67 3.31 -4.22
CA VAL A 54 2.80 2.78 -3.14
C VAL A 54 1.62 2.05 -3.76
N ASP A 55 1.31 0.87 -3.23
CA ASP A 55 0.07 0.11 -3.51
C ASP A 55 0.00 -0.58 -4.86
N ALA A 56 1.13 -1.06 -5.36
CA ALA A 56 1.16 -1.90 -6.57
C ALA A 56 0.36 -3.21 -6.41
N MET A 57 0.18 -3.71 -5.18
CA MET A 57 -0.50 -5.00 -4.91
C MET A 57 -1.69 -4.87 -3.96
N SER A 58 -2.01 -3.66 -3.54
CA SER A 58 -3.08 -3.32 -2.59
C SER A 58 -3.84 -2.10 -3.09
N ASP A 59 -4.85 -1.66 -2.35
CA ASP A 59 -5.50 -0.37 -2.62
C ASP A 59 -5.58 0.41 -1.33
N SER A 60 -4.94 1.57 -1.32
CA SER A 60 -4.84 2.46 -0.18
C SER A 60 -5.99 3.43 -0.01
N TYR A 61 -6.82 3.60 -1.04
CA TYR A 61 -8.03 4.42 -0.96
C TYR A 61 -9.29 3.53 -0.92
N ASN A 62 -9.14 2.32 -0.39
CA ASN A 62 -10.27 1.45 -0.10
C ASN A 62 -11.21 2.06 0.96
N HIS A 63 -12.40 1.49 1.12
CA HIS A 63 -13.43 2.03 2.02
C HIS A 63 -13.01 2.07 3.50
N PHE A 64 -12.04 1.26 3.94
CA PHE A 64 -11.53 1.27 5.30
C PHE A 64 -10.60 2.47 5.58
N GLU A 65 -9.93 3.02 4.58
CA GLU A 65 -9.00 4.15 4.77
C GLU A 65 -9.71 5.39 5.33
N LYS A 66 -11.01 5.57 5.02
CA LYS A 66 -11.83 6.64 5.59
C LYS A 66 -11.83 6.63 7.13
N GLN A 67 -11.70 5.45 7.75
CA GLN A 67 -11.71 5.27 9.19
C GLN A 67 -10.30 5.05 9.76
N LEU A 68 -9.49 4.21 9.09
CA LEU A 68 -8.20 3.78 9.63
C LEU A 68 -7.08 4.79 9.39
N GLN A 69 -7.19 5.61 8.34
CA GLN A 69 -6.21 6.63 7.95
C GLN A 69 -4.75 6.11 7.96
N VAL A 70 -4.53 4.86 7.54
CA VAL A 70 -3.22 4.22 7.66
C VAL A 70 -2.22 4.74 6.64
N ILE A 71 -2.69 5.41 5.58
CA ILE A 71 -1.85 5.99 4.52
C ILE A 71 -1.35 7.39 4.84
N HIS A 72 -2.08 8.11 5.67
CA HIS A 72 -1.68 9.47 6.07
C HIS A 72 -0.30 9.49 6.77
N ARG A 73 -0.04 8.55 7.68
CA ARG A 73 1.25 8.50 8.42
C ARG A 73 2.46 8.16 7.51
N PRO A 74 2.40 7.15 6.63
CA PRO A 74 3.42 6.87 5.62
C PRO A 74 3.72 8.06 4.71
N LEU A 75 2.69 8.75 4.20
CA LEU A 75 2.88 9.91 3.34
C LEU A 75 3.63 11.05 4.06
N ASN A 76 3.32 11.28 5.33
CA ASN A 76 4.06 12.24 6.15
C ASN A 76 5.54 11.85 6.33
N ILE A 77 5.85 10.56 6.49
CA ILE A 77 7.23 10.08 6.57
C ILE A 77 7.95 10.32 5.23
N ILE A 78 7.32 9.97 4.10
CA ILE A 78 7.88 10.14 2.75
C ILE A 78 8.17 11.61 2.49
N ASN A 79 7.21 12.51 2.78
CA ASN A 79 7.36 13.95 2.62
C ASN A 79 8.47 14.51 3.51
N ARG A 80 8.48 14.17 4.82
CA ARG A 80 9.50 14.63 5.77
C ARG A 80 10.91 14.18 5.37
N LEU A 81 11.05 13.01 4.75
CA LEU A 81 12.33 12.49 4.28
C LEU A 81 12.71 12.99 2.87
N GLY A 82 11.90 13.84 2.24
CA GLY A 82 12.17 14.48 0.96
C GLY A 82 12.09 13.56 -0.26
N PHE A 83 11.22 12.54 -0.22
CA PHE A 83 10.95 11.67 -1.36
C PHE A 83 9.68 12.11 -2.09
N GLY A 84 9.64 11.88 -3.40
CA GLY A 84 8.38 11.92 -4.17
C GLY A 84 7.54 10.68 -3.91
N VAL A 85 6.25 10.74 -4.22
CA VAL A 85 5.33 9.61 -4.07
C VAL A 85 4.54 9.39 -5.36
N TRP A 86 4.33 8.12 -5.71
CA TRP A 86 3.37 7.71 -6.74
C TRP A 86 2.47 6.64 -6.15
N ILE A 87 1.16 6.85 -6.21
CA ILE A 87 0.17 5.97 -5.58
C ILE A 87 -0.62 5.28 -6.70
N TYR A 88 -0.67 3.95 -6.65
CA TYR A 88 -1.61 3.16 -7.43
C TYR A 88 -2.92 3.08 -6.66
N TYR A 89 -4.05 3.35 -7.32
CA TYR A 89 -5.36 3.24 -6.72
C TYR A 89 -6.33 2.67 -7.74
N GLN A 90 -7.33 1.93 -7.29
CA GLN A 90 -8.32 1.33 -8.17
C GLN A 90 -9.69 1.94 -7.90
N TYR A 91 -10.21 2.72 -8.85
CA TYR A 91 -11.64 3.07 -8.86
C TYR A 91 -12.38 2.05 -9.72
N LEU A 92 -13.14 1.15 -9.09
CA LEU A 92 -14.19 0.43 -9.80
C LEU A 92 -15.44 1.32 -9.88
N PHE A 93 -15.67 1.92 -11.04
CA PHE A 93 -17.01 2.31 -11.44
C PHE A 93 -17.75 1.02 -11.81
N PHE A 94 -18.64 0.54 -10.95
CA PHE A 94 -19.72 -0.32 -11.43
C PHE A 94 -20.68 0.60 -12.21
N ALA A 95 -20.65 0.48 -13.54
CA ALA A 95 -21.70 1.00 -14.41
C ALA A 95 -22.87 0.00 -14.45
#